data_AF-E2I709-F1
#
_entry.id   AF-E2I709-F1
#
_cell.length_a   1.000
_cell.length_b   1.000
_cell.length_c   1.000
_cell.angle_alpha   90.00
_cell.angle_beta   90.00
_cell.angle_gamma   90.00
#
_symmetry.space_group_name_H-M   'P 1'
#
loop_
_entity.id
_entity.type
_entity.pdbx_description
1 polymer ?
#
loop_
_entity_poly.entity_id
_entity_poly.type
_entity_poly.pdbx_seq_one_letter_code
_entity_poly.pdbx_strand_id
1 'polypeptide(L)'
;GGGASVVYADTIADFSGDVTQFANYGEYSGGPTTGETKFYADTLLDLMTRKKDPQGREKILIIGGAIANFTDVAKTFTGIIQSFEEYADKMKEVGVKIYV
;
A
#
# COMPACT_ATOMS: atom_id res chain seq x y z
N GLY A 1 -3.19 4.84 9.59
CA GLY A 1 -4.15 5.59 10.42
C GLY A 1 -5.35 4.72 10.69
N GLY A 2 -5.49 4.18 11.90
CA GLY A 2 -6.42 3.09 12.21
C GLY A 2 -7.87 3.29 11.75
N GLY A 3 -8.46 4.48 11.92
CA GLY A 3 -9.83 4.73 11.46
C GLY A 3 -9.96 4.71 9.93
N ALA A 4 -9.03 5.35 9.21
CA ALA A 4 -9.03 5.38 7.76
C ALA A 4 -8.82 3.98 7.17
N SER A 5 -7.92 3.17 7.72
CA SER A 5 -7.67 1.82 7.22
C SER A 5 -8.89 0.91 7.29
N VAL A 6 -9.72 1.04 8.32
CA VAL A 6 -11.00 0.31 8.42
C VAL A 6 -11.97 0.80 7.34
N VAL A 7 -12.12 2.11 7.15
CA VAL A 7 -13.02 2.67 6.13
C VAL A 7 -12.62 2.24 4.71
N TYR A 8 -11.32 2.20 4.40
CA TYR A 8 -10.84 1.65 3.12
C TYR A 8 -11.16 0.16 2.98
N ALA A 9 -10.95 -0.64 4.04
CA ALA A 9 -11.27 -2.06 4.01
C ALA A 9 -12.77 -2.32 3.79
N ASP A 10 -13.63 -1.58 4.50
CA ASP A 10 -15.09 -1.65 4.33
C ASP A 10 -15.49 -1.27 2.89
N THR A 11 -14.93 -0.18 2.37
CA THR A 11 -15.18 0.27 0.99
C THR A 11 -14.74 -0.78 -0.04
N ILE A 12 -13.57 -1.41 0.15
CA ILE A 12 -13.11 -2.49 -0.73
C ILE A 12 -14.06 -3.69 -0.63
N ALA A 13 -14.48 -4.07 0.58
CA ALA A 13 -15.43 -5.18 0.77
C ALA A 13 -16.77 -4.90 0.07
N ASP A 14 -17.29 -3.67 0.18
CA ASP A 14 -18.55 -3.25 -0.43
C ASP A 14 -18.51 -3.24 -1.97
N PHE A 15 -17.38 -2.81 -2.57
CA PHE A 15 -17.28 -2.60 -4.02
C PHE A 15 -16.52 -3.68 -4.79
N SER A 16 -15.71 -4.53 -4.15
CA SER A 16 -14.87 -5.50 -4.86
C SER A 16 -15.65 -6.61 -5.55
N GLY A 17 -16.85 -6.93 -5.08
CA GLY A 17 -17.64 -8.08 -5.53
C GLY A 17 -17.04 -9.45 -5.17
N ASP A 18 -15.79 -9.48 -4.70
CA ASP A 18 -15.05 -10.67 -4.25
C ASP A 18 -13.97 -10.27 -3.23
N VAL A 19 -14.35 -10.32 -1.95
CA VAL A 19 -13.46 -9.96 -0.83
C VAL A 19 -12.23 -10.87 -0.73
N THR A 20 -12.23 -12.05 -1.37
CA THR A 20 -11.08 -12.96 -1.33
C THR A 20 -9.85 -12.41 -2.05
N GLN A 21 -10.02 -11.35 -2.84
CA GLN A 21 -8.92 -10.61 -3.49
C GLN A 21 -8.26 -9.58 -2.56
N PHE A 22 -8.86 -9.28 -1.40
CA PHE A 22 -8.29 -8.37 -0.42
C PHE A 22 -7.08 -9.02 0.27
N ALA A 23 -5.88 -8.62 -0.13
CA ALA A 23 -4.66 -9.31 0.22
C ALA A 23 -4.19 -9.09 1.67
N ASN A 24 -4.43 -7.90 2.24
CA ASN A 24 -3.96 -7.56 3.57
C ASN A 24 -4.80 -6.45 4.19
N TYR A 25 -4.87 -6.46 5.52
CA TYR A 25 -5.31 -5.34 6.33
C TYR A 25 -4.14 -4.88 7.19
N GLY A 26 -3.88 -3.57 7.20
CA GLY A 26 -2.78 -2.98 7.95
C GLY A 26 -2.80 -1.46 7.87
N GLU A 27 -2.00 -0.84 8.72
CA GLU A 27 -1.93 0.61 8.79
C GLU A 27 -0.57 1.07 9.32
N TYR A 28 -0.18 2.30 8.98
CA TYR A 28 0.88 3.04 9.68
C TYR A 28 0.30 4.35 10.21
N SER A 29 0.62 4.69 11.46
CA SER A 29 0.17 5.91 12.14
C SER A 29 1.13 6.29 13.27
N GLY A 30 0.82 7.33 14.04
CA GLY A 30 1.68 7.75 15.16
C GLY A 30 2.86 8.64 14.76
N GLY A 31 2.94 9.09 13.50
CA GLY A 31 4.03 9.94 13.01
C GLY A 31 5.34 9.17 12.82
N PRO A 32 5.34 8.08 12.01
CA PRO A 32 6.55 7.30 11.78
C PRO A 32 7.60 8.12 11.02
N THR A 33 8.85 7.70 11.18
CA THR A 33 10.00 8.23 10.45
C THR A 33 10.02 7.75 9.00
N THR A 34 10.84 8.39 8.18
CA THR A 34 11.10 7.96 6.79
C THR A 34 11.60 6.52 6.72
N GLY A 35 12.52 6.12 7.61
CA GLY A 35 13.08 4.76 7.64
C GLY A 35 12.05 3.70 8.02
N GLU A 36 11.20 3.97 9.03
CA GLU A 36 10.09 3.08 9.41
C GLU A 36 9.07 2.94 8.27
N THR A 37 8.75 4.06 7.60
CA THR A 37 7.81 4.04 6.48
C THR A 37 8.38 3.27 5.28
N LYS A 38 9.67 3.45 4.97
CA LYS A 38 10.36 2.67 3.93
C LYS A 38 10.35 1.18 4.27
N PHE A 39 10.72 0.80 5.49
CA PHE A 39 10.72 -0.60 5.92
C PHE A 39 9.33 -1.25 5.79
N TYR A 40 8.28 -0.52 6.18
CA TYR A 40 6.90 -0.98 6.01
C TYR A 40 6.53 -1.14 4.53
N ALA A 41 6.86 -0.15 3.68
CA ALA A 41 6.60 -0.20 2.25
C ALA A 41 7.38 -1.33 1.56
N ASP A 42 8.67 -1.51 1.83
CA ASP A 42 9.50 -2.61 1.31
C ASP A 42 8.84 -3.97 1.58
N THR A 43 8.30 -4.16 2.78
CA THR A 43 7.63 -5.41 3.15
C THR A 43 6.39 -5.67 2.29
N LEU A 44 5.56 -4.66 2.06
CA LEU A 44 4.35 -4.79 1.22
C LEU A 44 4.71 -5.00 -0.26
N LEU A 45 5.73 -4.29 -0.76
CA LEU A 45 6.18 -4.41 -2.14
C LEU A 45 6.82 -5.77 -2.41
N ASP A 46 7.61 -6.30 -1.48
CA ASP A 46 8.11 -7.68 -1.56
C ASP A 46 6.94 -8.67 -1.68
N LEU A 47 6.00 -8.62 -0.73
CA LEU A 47 4.86 -9.54 -0.69
C LEU A 47 4.04 -9.51 -1.99
N MET A 48 3.72 -8.31 -2.49
CA MET A 48 2.87 -8.18 -3.67
C MET A 48 3.59 -8.51 -4.98
N THR A 49 4.93 -8.51 -5.02
CA THR A 49 5.72 -8.77 -6.24
C THR A 49 6.24 -10.21 -6.37
N ARG A 50 5.98 -11.11 -5.40
CA ARG A 50 6.50 -12.51 -5.45
C ARG A 50 5.99 -13.36 -6.62
N LYS A 51 4.79 -13.08 -7.13
CA LYS A 51 4.15 -13.82 -8.24
C LYS A 51 3.14 -12.94 -8.96
N LYS A 52 2.87 -13.20 -10.24
CA LYS A 52 1.73 -12.58 -10.95
C LYS A 52 0.39 -13.08 -10.39
N ASP A 53 -0.68 -12.33 -10.63
CA ASP A 53 -2.03 -12.82 -10.34
C ASP A 53 -2.33 -14.08 -11.19
N PRO A 54 -2.87 -15.17 -10.63
CA PRO A 54 -3.11 -16.42 -11.37
C PRO A 54 -4.07 -16.29 -12.55
N GLN A 55 -4.95 -15.28 -12.53
CA GLN A 55 -5.93 -15.01 -13.58
C GLN A 55 -5.45 -13.89 -14.54
N GLY A 56 -4.21 -13.41 -14.39
CA GLY A 56 -3.64 -12.36 -15.23
C GLY A 56 -4.19 -10.97 -14.96
N ARG A 57 -4.86 -10.75 -13.82
CA ARG A 57 -5.39 -9.44 -13.42
C ARG A 57 -4.27 -8.53 -12.92
N GLU A 58 -4.53 -7.23 -12.98
CA GLU A 58 -3.64 -6.23 -12.38
C GLU A 58 -3.70 -6.29 -10.85
N LYS A 59 -2.59 -5.95 -10.21
CA LYS A 59 -2.54 -5.81 -8.75
C LYS A 59 -2.71 -4.36 -8.37
N ILE A 60 -3.56 -4.08 -7.41
CA ILE A 60 -3.86 -2.71 -6.99
C ILE A 60 -3.22 -2.45 -5.63
N LEU A 61 -2.42 -1.39 -5.53
CA LEU A 61 -1.92 -0.83 -4.28
C LEU A 61 -2.65 0.49 -4.00
N ILE A 62 -3.35 0.56 -2.88
CA ILE A 62 -4.03 1.77 -2.41
C ILE A 62 -3.20 2.37 -1.27
N ILE A 63 -2.70 3.59 -1.45
CA ILE A 63 -1.94 4.35 -0.47
C ILE A 63 -2.81 5.50 0.02
N GLY A 64 -3.79 5.15 0.86
CA GLY A 64 -4.79 6.09 1.37
C GLY A 64 -4.56 6.53 2.81
N GLY A 65 -5.32 7.54 3.22
CA GLY A 65 -5.36 8.01 4.60
C GLY A 65 -6.33 9.18 4.79
N ALA A 66 -6.76 9.41 6.03
CA ALA A 66 -7.44 10.65 6.39
C ALA A 66 -6.43 11.81 6.48
N ILE A 67 -6.93 13.05 6.56
CA ILE A 67 -6.10 14.23 6.81
C ILE A 67 -5.38 14.05 8.15
N ALA A 68 -4.04 14.05 8.12
CA ALA A 68 -3.23 13.80 9.29
C ALA A 68 -3.17 15.01 10.24
N ASN A 69 -3.23 14.76 11.54
CA ASN A 69 -3.10 15.82 12.56
C ASN A 69 -1.64 16.18 12.88
N PHE A 70 -0.74 15.19 12.89
CA PHE A 70 0.66 15.37 13.34
C PHE A 70 1.69 14.56 12.53
N THR A 71 1.24 13.71 11.60
CA THR A 71 2.16 12.99 10.71
C THR A 71 2.68 13.91 9.62
N ASP A 72 4.00 13.93 9.46
CA ASP A 72 4.68 14.65 8.39
C ASP A 72 4.58 13.84 7.08
N VAL A 73 3.64 14.23 6.22
CA VAL A 73 3.35 13.54 4.95
C VAL A 73 4.55 13.53 4.02
N ALA A 74 5.37 14.59 4.01
CA ALA A 74 6.54 14.64 3.17
C ALA A 74 7.57 13.58 3.60
N LYS A 75 7.80 13.41 4.90
CA LYS A 75 8.73 12.40 5.43
C LYS A 75 8.27 10.97 5.17
N THR A 76 6.99 10.69 5.36
CA THR A 76 6.45 9.34 5.13
C THR A 76 6.49 9.02 3.64
N PHE A 77 6.06 9.93 2.76
CA PHE A 77 6.09 9.72 1.32
C PHE A 77 7.51 9.61 0.78
N THR A 78 8.49 10.30 1.36
CA THR A 78 9.90 10.10 1.01
C THR A 78 10.32 8.64 1.20
N GLY A 79 9.88 7.98 2.29
CA GLY A 79 10.18 6.57 2.53
C GLY A 79 9.49 5.65 1.52
N ILE A 80 8.23 5.93 1.18
CA ILE A 80 7.48 5.19 0.15
C ILE A 80 8.15 5.32 -1.22
N ILE A 81 8.58 6.52 -1.59
CA ILE A 81 9.26 6.79 -2.87
C ILE A 81 10.57 6.02 -2.96
N GLN A 82 11.37 5.99 -1.89
CA GLN A 82 12.60 5.18 -1.84
C GLN A 82 12.32 3.69 -2.09
N SER A 83 11.27 3.14 -1.49
CA SER A 83 10.84 1.76 -1.78
C SER A 83 10.37 1.59 -3.23
N PHE A 84 9.68 2.57 -3.81
CA PHE A 84 9.27 2.51 -5.22
C PHE A 84 10.46 2.50 -6.17
N GLU A 85 11.51 3.27 -5.91
CA GLU A 85 12.72 3.27 -6.71
C GLU A 85 13.40 1.89 -6.71
N GLU A 86 13.44 1.21 -5.56
CA GLU A 86 14.03 -0.13 -5.43
C GLU A 86 13.18 -1.25 -6.07
N TYR A 87 11.85 -1.14 -6.01
CA TYR A 87 10.92 -2.18 -6.48
C TYR A 87 10.29 -1.89 -7.84
N ALA A 88 10.65 -0.78 -8.50
CA ALA A 88 10.01 -0.30 -9.73
C ALA A 88 9.86 -1.38 -10.81
N ASP A 89 10.93 -2.11 -11.09
CA ASP A 89 10.92 -3.11 -12.17
C ASP A 89 10.12 -4.36 -11.78
N LYS A 90 10.20 -4.81 -10.53
CA LYS A 90 9.35 -5.90 -10.01
C LYS A 90 7.87 -5.54 -10.04
N MET A 91 7.54 -4.30 -9.68
CA MET A 91 6.15 -3.80 -9.73
C MET A 91 5.62 -3.76 -11.16
N LYS A 92 6.41 -3.27 -12.12
CA LYS A 92 6.04 -3.30 -13.55
C LYS A 92 5.87 -4.73 -14.05
N GLU A 93 6.75 -5.65 -13.67
CA GLU A 93 6.71 -7.04 -14.12
C GLU A 93 5.40 -7.75 -13.71
N VAL A 94 4.92 -7.50 -12.49
CA VAL A 94 3.67 -8.11 -11.98
C VAL A 94 2.41 -7.29 -12.27
N GLY A 95 2.54 -6.14 -12.94
CA GLY A 95 1.39 -5.30 -13.32
C GLY A 95 0.75 -4.58 -12.14
N VAL A 96 1.55 -3.94 -11.28
CA VAL A 96 1.01 -3.11 -10.18
C VAL A 96 0.47 -1.78 -10.71
N LYS A 97 -0.75 -1.43 -10.27
CA LYS A 97 -1.34 -0.09 -10.36
C LYS A 97 -1.45 0.53 -8.98
N ILE A 98 -1.11 1.81 -8.88
CA ILE A 98 -1.03 2.53 -7.61
C ILE A 98 -2.06 3.66 -7.62
N TYR A 99 -2.81 3.79 -6.52
CA TYR A 99 -3.71 4.90 -6.25
C TYR A 99 -3.30 5.55 -4.92
N VAL A 100 -3.12 6.87 -4.95
CA VAL A 100 -2.76 7.70 -3.79
C VAL A 100 -3.91 8.66 -3.54
#